data_AF-A0A6J2Y5S5-F1
#
_entry.id   AF-A0A6J2Y5S5-F1
#
_cell.length_a   1.000
_cell.length_b   1.000
_cell.length_c   1.000
_cell.angle_alpha   90.00
_cell.angle_beta   90.00
_cell.angle_gamma   90.00
#
_symmetry.space_group_name_H-M   'P 1'
#
loop_
_entity.id
_entity.type
_entity.pdbx_description
1 polymer ?
#
loop_
_entity_poly.entity_id
_entity_poly.type
_entity_poly.pdbx_seq_one_letter_code
_entity_poly.pdbx_strand_id
1 'polypeptide(L)'
;MNFRQTLVVVFYLFIGATSLPWFNKNIKEVKCGYKSCNPVKDGFINVHIVPHTHDDVGWLKTVDQYYYGSNTATQKAGVQYILDTVVDSLRKSEDR
;
A
#
# COMPACT_ATOMS: atom_id res chain seq x y z
N MET A 1 56.61 -2.79 -3.27
CA MET A 1 55.43 -2.70 -4.15
C MET A 1 55.65 -1.52 -5.08
N ASN A 2 55.80 -1.76 -6.39
CA ASN A 2 56.28 -0.73 -7.32
C ASN A 2 55.17 0.29 -7.63
N PHE A 3 55.50 1.58 -7.78
CA PHE A 3 54.56 2.68 -8.06
C PHE A 3 53.58 2.37 -9.21
N ARG A 4 54.06 1.64 -10.22
CA ARG A 4 53.26 1.17 -11.36
C ARG A 4 52.19 0.13 -10.98
N GLN A 5 52.43 -0.71 -9.98
CA GLN A 5 51.42 -1.65 -9.46
C GLN A 5 50.35 -0.93 -8.64
N THR A 6 50.74 0.09 -7.86
CA THR A 6 49.80 0.90 -7.09
C THR A 6 48.81 1.63 -8.00
N LEU A 7 49.28 2.22 -9.11
CA LEU A 7 48.41 2.90 -10.08
C LEU A 7 47.41 1.96 -10.76
N VAL A 8 47.83 0.73 -11.09
CA VAL A 8 46.94 -0.26 -11.71
C VAL A 8 45.85 -0.70 -10.74
N VAL A 9 46.19 -0.94 -9.47
CA VAL A 9 45.21 -1.32 -8.44
C VAL A 9 44.20 -0.19 -8.20
N VAL A 10 44.65 1.07 -8.14
CA VAL A 10 43.77 2.24 -8.00
C VAL A 10 42.82 2.37 -9.20
N PHE A 11 43.32 2.14 -10.43
CA PHE A 11 42.50 2.21 -11.64
C PHE A 11 41.40 1.13 -11.67
N TYR A 12 41.73 -0.11 -11.27
CA TYR A 12 40.73 -1.18 -11.17
C TYR A 12 39.70 -0.94 -10.05
N LEU A 13 40.09 -0.31 -8.94
CA LEU A 13 39.18 0.10 -7.87
C LEU A 13 38.20 1.20 -8.33
N PHE A 14 38.68 2.17 -9.14
CA PHE A 14 37.83 3.22 -9.70
C PHE A 14 36.82 2.69 -10.73
N ILE A 15 37.23 1.79 -11.62
CA ILE A 15 36.31 1.18 -12.61
C ILE A 15 35.24 0.33 -11.90
N GLY A 16 35.63 -0.46 -10.89
CA GLY A 16 34.72 -1.27 -10.10
C GLY A 16 33.69 -0.47 -9.30
N ALA A 17 34.02 0.76 -8.90
CA ALA A 17 33.09 1.65 -8.21
C ALA A 17 32.05 2.28 -9.15
N THR A 18 32.41 2.52 -10.42
CA THR A 18 31.49 3.10 -11.42
C THR A 18 30.58 2.09 -12.11
N SER A 19 30.87 0.79 -12.01
CA SER A 19 30.06 -0.29 -12.60
C SER A 19 28.95 -0.81 -11.69
N LEU A 20 28.84 -0.29 -10.47
CA LEU A 20 27.65 -0.50 -9.65
C LEU A 20 26.49 0.24 -10.34
N PRO A 21 25.42 -0.46 -10.76
CA PRO A 21 24.25 0.22 -11.27
C PRO A 21 23.76 1.15 -10.16
N TRP A 22 23.87 2.46 -10.41
CA TRP A 22 23.29 3.48 -9.55
C TRP A 22 21.79 3.19 -9.56
N PHE A 23 21.33 2.49 -8.53
CA PHE A 23 19.94 2.12 -8.34
C PHE A 23 19.19 3.43 -8.19
N ASN A 24 18.74 3.99 -9.31
CA ASN A 24 17.78 5.07 -9.33
C ASN A 24 16.44 4.44 -8.96
N LYS A 25 16.30 4.15 -7.67
CA LYS A 25 15.03 3.73 -7.09
C LYS A 25 14.13 4.94 -7.23
N ASN A 26 13.24 4.93 -8.22
CA ASN A 26 12.11 5.85 -8.31
C ASN A 26 11.25 5.58 -7.07
N ILE A 27 11.64 6.15 -5.93
CA ILE A 27 10.83 6.12 -4.72
C ILE A 27 9.72 7.13 -4.97
N LYS A 28 8.54 6.65 -5.36
CA LYS A 28 7.31 7.46 -5.26
C LYS A 28 7.27 7.98 -3.83
N GLU A 29 7.31 9.30 -3.67
CA GLU A 29 7.22 9.94 -2.37
C GLU A 29 5.91 9.48 -1.70
N VAL A 30 6.01 8.90 -0.51
CA VAL A 30 4.83 8.43 0.23
C VAL A 30 4.09 9.66 0.75
N LYS A 31 2.98 10.00 0.09
CA LYS A 31 2.09 11.09 0.53
C LYS A 31 1.17 10.58 1.63
N CYS A 32 1.01 11.35 2.71
CA CYS A 32 0.14 11.02 3.83
C CYS A 32 -0.77 12.19 4.22
N GLY A 33 -1.84 11.91 4.99
CA GLY A 33 -2.81 12.91 5.44
C GLY A 33 -3.52 13.62 4.28
N TYR A 34 -3.79 14.92 4.41
CA TYR A 34 -4.45 15.67 3.33
C TYR A 34 -3.65 15.71 2.01
N LYS A 35 -2.34 15.46 2.04
CA LYS A 35 -1.52 15.41 0.82
C LYS A 35 -1.78 14.16 -0.03
N SER A 36 -2.48 13.16 0.49
CA SER A 36 -2.86 11.94 -0.24
C SER A 36 -4.28 11.97 -0.82
N CYS A 37 -5.02 13.07 -0.66
CA CYS A 37 -6.37 13.18 -1.23
C CYS A 37 -6.35 13.14 -2.77
N ASN A 38 -7.39 12.54 -3.35
CA ASN A 38 -7.57 12.53 -4.81
C ASN A 38 -7.73 13.95 -5.34
N PRO A 39 -7.12 14.28 -6.49
CA PRO A 39 -7.25 15.60 -7.10
C PRO A 39 -8.69 15.85 -7.55
N VAL A 40 -9.13 17.11 -7.42
CA VAL A 40 -10.40 17.59 -7.96
C VAL A 40 -10.16 18.33 -9.28
N LYS A 41 -11.22 18.49 -10.07
CA LYS A 41 -11.23 19.23 -11.33
C LYS A 41 -12.03 20.53 -11.20
N ASP A 42 -11.35 21.66 -11.26
CA ASP A 42 -11.97 22.99 -11.15
C ASP A 42 -12.90 23.28 -12.33
N GLY A 43 -14.05 23.90 -12.04
CA GLY A 43 -15.08 24.21 -13.03
C GLY A 43 -15.96 23.01 -13.42
N PHE A 44 -15.82 21.86 -12.75
CA PHE A 44 -16.64 20.67 -12.94
C PHE A 44 -17.30 20.23 -11.62
N ILE A 45 -18.35 19.43 -11.73
CA ILE A 45 -18.88 18.69 -10.58
C ILE A 45 -17.92 17.56 -10.27
N ASN A 46 -17.45 17.50 -9.02
CA ASN A 46 -16.58 16.44 -8.52
C ASN A 46 -17.42 15.45 -7.71
N VAL A 47 -17.46 14.19 -8.15
CA VAL A 47 -18.19 13.12 -7.46
C VAL A 47 -17.18 12.26 -6.72
N HIS A 48 -17.27 12.25 -5.40
CA HIS A 48 -16.44 11.41 -4.54
C HIS A 48 -17.22 10.14 -4.19
N ILE A 49 -16.76 9.00 -4.71
CA ILE A 49 -17.29 7.70 -4.33
C ILE A 49 -16.54 7.26 -3.09
N VAL A 50 -17.26 7.03 -1.98
CA VAL A 50 -16.68 6.61 -0.70
C VAL A 50 -17.22 5.21 -0.38
N PRO A 51 -16.53 4.13 -0.79
CA PRO A 51 -16.92 2.78 -0.40
C PRO A 51 -16.76 2.62 1.11
N HIS A 52 -17.79 2.09 1.78
CA HIS A 52 -17.75 1.78 3.20
C HIS A 52 -18.66 0.60 3.54
N THR A 53 -18.42 -0.01 4.71
CA THR A 53 -19.34 -0.95 5.35
C THR A 53 -19.81 -0.36 6.68
N HIS A 54 -20.99 -0.75 7.13
CA HIS A 54 -21.51 -0.41 8.45
C HIS A 54 -21.61 -1.70 9.26
N ASP A 55 -20.65 -1.90 10.18
CA ASP A 55 -20.51 -3.14 10.94
C ASP A 55 -20.83 -2.87 12.42
N ASP A 56 -22.04 -3.25 12.84
CA ASP A 56 -22.50 -3.04 14.21
C ASP A 56 -21.72 -3.88 15.23
N VAL A 57 -21.19 -3.23 16.28
CA VAL A 57 -20.48 -3.90 17.38
C VAL A 57 -21.47 -4.43 18.41
N GLY A 58 -22.35 -5.32 17.95
CA GLY A 58 -23.47 -5.86 18.72
C GLY A 58 -24.77 -5.12 18.42
N TRP A 59 -25.73 -5.85 17.85
CA TRP A 59 -27.10 -5.38 17.56
C TRP A 59 -28.07 -6.57 17.61
N LEU A 60 -28.29 -7.26 16.49
CA LEU A 60 -29.09 -8.50 16.45
C LEU A 60 -28.25 -9.75 16.78
N LYS A 61 -26.94 -9.65 16.63
CA LYS A 61 -25.95 -10.67 16.95
C LYS A 61 -24.95 -10.11 17.96
N THR A 62 -24.26 -10.99 18.69
CA THR A 62 -23.12 -10.57 19.50
C THR A 62 -21.94 -10.15 18.63
N VAL A 63 -20.95 -9.47 19.22
CA VAL A 63 -19.72 -9.06 18.52
C VAL A 63 -19.04 -10.24 17.83
N ASP A 64 -18.83 -11.35 18.54
CA ASP A 64 -18.16 -12.54 17.97
C ASP A 64 -18.99 -13.19 16.87
N GLN A 65 -20.31 -13.21 17.00
CA GLN A 65 -21.19 -13.74 15.96
C GLN A 65 -21.12 -12.89 14.69
N TYR A 66 -21.04 -11.56 14.81
CA TYR A 66 -20.79 -10.66 13.67
C TYR A 66 -19.38 -10.83 13.11
N TYR A 67 -18.36 -10.98 13.97
CA TYR A 67 -16.98 -11.11 13.52
C TYR A 67 -16.75 -12.40 12.72
N TYR A 68 -17.07 -13.55 13.30
CA TYR A 68 -16.85 -14.88 12.68
C TYR A 68 -17.94 -15.28 11.68
N GLY A 69 -19.07 -14.56 11.66
CA GLY A 69 -20.17 -14.84 10.75
C GLY A 69 -21.04 -16.03 11.12
N SER A 70 -21.12 -16.38 12.41
CA SER A 70 -22.02 -17.44 12.92
C SER A 70 -23.46 -16.93 13.10
N ASN A 71 -24.41 -17.82 13.42
CA ASN A 71 -25.83 -17.51 13.55
C ASN A 71 -26.41 -16.74 12.34
N THR A 72 -26.15 -17.26 11.14
CA THR A 72 -26.56 -16.65 9.87
C THR A 72 -28.07 -16.64 9.64
N ALA A 73 -28.81 -17.43 10.40
CA ALA A 73 -30.27 -17.42 10.40
C ALA A 73 -30.84 -16.09 10.93
N THR A 74 -30.19 -15.46 11.91
CA THR A 74 -30.58 -14.14 12.40
C THR A 74 -30.16 -13.05 11.42
N GLN A 75 -28.89 -13.07 10.98
CA GLN A 75 -28.38 -12.11 9.99
C GLN A 75 -27.14 -12.66 9.29
N LYS A 76 -27.13 -12.57 7.96
CA LYS A 76 -25.99 -12.95 7.10
C LYS A 76 -24.95 -11.81 7.08
N ALA A 77 -24.05 -11.81 8.04
CA ALA A 77 -22.95 -10.85 8.15
C ALA A 77 -21.74 -11.50 8.83
N GLY A 78 -20.54 -11.18 8.36
CA GLY A 78 -19.25 -11.70 8.83
C GLY A 78 -18.11 -10.71 8.59
N VAL A 79 -17.72 -9.94 9.62
CA VAL A 79 -16.74 -8.84 9.51
C VAL A 79 -15.35 -9.34 9.11
N GLN A 80 -14.95 -10.52 9.58
CA GLN A 80 -13.68 -11.13 9.20
C GLN A 80 -13.53 -11.20 7.67
N TYR A 81 -14.56 -11.67 6.95
CA TYR A 81 -14.51 -11.80 5.50
C TYR A 81 -14.54 -10.44 4.78
N ILE A 82 -15.22 -9.45 5.37
CA ILE A 82 -15.24 -8.08 4.83
C ILE A 82 -13.82 -7.50 4.87
N LEU A 83 -13.15 -7.58 6.02
CA LEU A 83 -11.80 -7.06 6.17
C LEU A 83 -10.80 -7.79 5.27
N ASP A 84 -10.84 -9.13 5.23
CA ASP A 84 -9.94 -9.93 4.39
C ASP A 84 -10.07 -9.53 2.91
N THR A 85 -11.30 -9.42 2.41
CA THR A 85 -11.55 -9.10 0.99
C THR A 85 -11.26 -7.65 0.64
N VAL A 86 -11.47 -6.70 1.56
CA VAL A 86 -11.13 -5.28 1.37
C VAL A 86 -9.61 -5.12 1.29
N VAL A 87 -8.85 -5.73 2.20
CA VAL A 87 -7.38 -5.68 2.16
C VAL A 87 -6.85 -6.26 0.86
N ASP A 88 -7.35 -7.41 0.44
CA ASP A 88 -6.98 -8.01 -0.85
C ASP A 88 -7.35 -7.14 -2.05
N SER A 89 -8.48 -6.44 -1.98
CA SER A 89 -8.95 -5.55 -3.06
C SER A 89 -8.10 -4.29 -3.18
N LEU A 90 -7.71 -3.69 -2.05
CA LEU A 90 -6.83 -2.50 -2.02
C LEU A 90 -5.42 -2.84 -2.49
N ARG A 91 -4.92 -4.04 -2.22
CA ARG A 91 -3.60 -4.49 -2.71
C ARG A 91 -3.54 -4.66 -4.22
N LYS A 92 -4.69 -4.88 -4.88
CA LYS A 92 -4.76 -5.13 -6.32
C LYS A 92 -4.78 -3.84 -7.16
N SER A 93 -5.12 -2.70 -6.57
CA SER A 93 -5.34 -1.44 -7.30
C SER A 93 -5.01 -0.25 -6.41
N GLU A 94 -4.02 0.56 -6.78
CA GLU A 94 -3.61 1.77 -6.01
C GLU A 94 -4.67 2.89 -6.02
N ASP A 95 -5.63 2.85 -6.95
CA ASP A 95 -6.70 3.83 -7.15
C ASP A 95 -7.99 3.50 -6.37
N ARG A 96 -7.99 2.44 -5.56
CA ARG A 96 -9.11 2.03 -4.70
C ARG A 96 -8.94 2.48 -3.26
#